data_AF-A0A2V8FDS3-F1
#
_entry.id   AF-A0A2V8FDS3-F1
#
_cell.length_a   1.000
_cell.length_b   1.000
_cell.length_c   1.000
_cell.angle_alpha   90.00
_cell.angle_beta   90.00
_cell.angle_gamma   90.00
#
_symmetry.space_group_name_H-M   'P 1'
#
loop_
_entity.id
_entity.type
_entity.pdbx_description
1 polymer ?
#
loop_
_entity_poly.entity_id
_entity_poly.type
_entity_poly.pdbx_seq_one_letter_code
_entity_poly.pdbx_strand_id
1 'polypeptide(L)' 'MKDVASTPSTHAPPAACPTCRSTAIVTTSKSPDADSYWRCKSCGNVWNESRSETGRQGAHRWHRWQ' A
#
# COMPACT_ATOMS: atom_id res chain seq x y z
N MET A 1 -25.31 -13.98 19.33
CA MET A 1 -25.43 -12.68 18.66
C MET A 1 -24.23 -11.81 19.01
N LYS A 2 -23.36 -11.60 18.02
CA LYS A 2 -22.57 -10.39 17.78
C LYS A 2 -21.71 -10.70 16.57
N ASP A 3 -22.42 -10.84 15.47
CA ASP A 3 -21.96 -10.65 14.11
C ASP A 3 -21.41 -9.23 14.09
N VAL A 4 -20.14 -9.07 14.48
CA VAL A 4 -19.40 -7.85 14.21
C VAL A 4 -19.25 -7.85 12.71
N ALA A 5 -20.26 -7.27 12.05
CA ALA A 5 -20.13 -6.73 10.73
C ALA A 5 -19.02 -5.69 10.83
N SER A 6 -17.78 -6.16 10.65
CA SER A 6 -16.66 -5.32 10.28
C SER A 6 -17.14 -4.61 9.02
N THR A 7 -17.64 -3.39 9.17
CA THR A 7 -17.90 -2.49 8.05
C THR A 7 -16.62 -2.52 7.22
N PRO A 8 -16.64 -3.10 6.00
CA PRO A 8 -15.47 -3.02 5.15
C PRO A 8 -15.44 -1.58 4.68
N SER A 9 -14.76 -0.71 5.45
CA SER A 9 -14.24 0.54 4.93
C SER A 9 -13.28 0.14 3.83
N THR A 10 -13.85 -0.08 2.65
CA THR A 10 -13.17 -0.53 1.45
C THR A 10 -12.24 0.60 1.09
N HIS A 11 -11.00 0.49 1.52
CA HIS A 11 -9.99 1.46 1.17
C HIS A 11 -9.83 1.39 -0.34
N ALA A 12 -9.97 2.54 -1.00
CA ALA A 12 -9.87 2.60 -2.44
C ALA A 12 -8.49 2.09 -2.87
N PRO A 13 -8.40 1.29 -3.94
CA PRO A 13 -7.10 0.86 -4.45
C PRO A 13 -6.28 2.07 -4.91
N PRO A 14 -4.94 2.00 -4.79
CA PRO A 14 -4.05 3.02 -5.30
C PRO A 14 -4.28 3.24 -6.80
N ALA A 15 -4.15 4.49 -7.23
CA ALA A 15 -4.36 4.85 -8.64
C ALA A 15 -3.32 4.21 -9.58
N ALA A 16 -2.07 4.05 -9.12
CA ALA A 16 -0.98 3.53 -9.95
C ALA A 16 0.14 2.92 -9.11
N CYS A 17 0.87 1.97 -9.70
CA CYS A 17 2.07 1.42 -9.09
C CYS A 17 3.14 2.51 -8.93
N PRO A 18 3.75 2.66 -7.74
CA PRO A 18 4.76 3.70 -7.51
C PRO A 18 6.04 3.48 -8.34
N THR A 19 6.31 2.26 -8.79
CA THR A 19 7.53 1.89 -9.51
C THR A 19 7.38 2.07 -11.02
N CYS A 20 6.34 1.51 -11.63
CA CYS A 20 6.17 1.50 -13.09
C CYS A 20 4.96 2.31 -13.59
N ARG A 21 4.19 2.93 -12.69
CA ARG A 21 2.97 3.70 -12.99
C ARG A 21 1.83 2.91 -13.64
N SER A 22 1.93 1.58 -13.73
CA SER A 22 0.85 0.73 -14.21
C SER A 22 -0.35 0.73 -13.25
N THR A 23 -1.56 0.68 -13.80
CA THR A 23 -2.83 0.54 -13.08
C THR A 23 -3.19 -0.93 -12.81
N ALA A 24 -2.37 -1.88 -13.28
CA ALA A 24 -2.58 -3.31 -13.07
C ALA A 24 -2.21 -3.71 -11.63
N ILE A 25 -3.04 -3.31 -10.66
CA ILE A 25 -2.81 -3.47 -9.23
C ILE A 25 -3.84 -4.45 -8.65
N VAL A 26 -3.39 -5.33 -7.77
CA VAL A 26 -4.23 -6.31 -7.08
C VAL A 26 -3.90 -6.32 -5.59
N THR A 27 -4.88 -6.73 -4.78
CA THR A 27 -4.68 -7.06 -3.36
C THR A 27 -5.30 -8.43 -3.09
N THR A 28 -4.74 -9.16 -2.14
CA THR A 28 -5.31 -10.42 -1.65
C THR A 28 -6.21 -10.21 -0.43
N SER A 29 -6.23 -8.99 0.13
CA SER A 29 -7.11 -8.64 1.25
C SER A 29 -8.57 -8.65 0.79
N LYS A 30 -9.40 -9.44 1.47
CA LYS A 30 -10.85 -9.51 1.20
C LYS A 30 -11.56 -8.18 1.53
N SER A 31 -11.02 -7.43 2.47
CA SER A 31 -11.45 -6.09 2.83
C SER A 31 -10.19 -5.23 2.98
N PRO A 32 -9.71 -4.62 1.88
CA PRO A 32 -8.51 -3.81 1.93
C PRO A 32 -8.74 -2.57 2.78
N ASP A 33 -7.77 -2.31 3.63
CA ASP A 33 -7.64 -1.18 4.55
C ASP A 33 -6.33 -0.42 4.25
N ALA A 34 -6.05 0.66 4.99
CA ALA A 34 -4.84 1.47 4.75
C ALA A 34 -3.54 0.65 4.93
N ASP A 35 -3.56 -0.36 5.82
CA ASP A 35 -2.43 -1.27 6.06
C ASP A 35 -2.39 -2.49 5.12
N SER A 36 -3.26 -2.54 4.12
CA SER A 36 -3.24 -3.62 3.15
C SER A 36 -2.06 -3.52 2.18
N TYR A 37 -1.63 -4.69 1.72
CA TYR A 37 -0.58 -4.81 0.71
C TYR A 37 -1.18 -4.85 -0.69
N TRP A 38 -0.58 -4.05 -1.56
CA TRP A 38 -0.87 -3.93 -2.98
C TRP A 38 0.26 -4.54 -3.79
N ARG A 39 -0.09 -5.25 -4.86
CA ARG A 39 0.87 -5.86 -5.79
C ARG A 39 0.59 -5.39 -7.20
N CYS A 40 1.62 -4.96 -7.91
CA CYS A 40 1.53 -4.69 -9.34
C CYS A 40 1.70 -5.99 -10.13
N LYS A 41 0.75 -6.28 -11.03
CA LYS A 41 0.86 -7.39 -11.98
C LYS A 41 1.77 -7.08 -13.18
N SER A 42 2.07 -5.82 -13.44
CA SER A 42 2.94 -5.42 -14.56
C SER A 42 4.43 -5.55 -14.22
N CYS A 43 4.87 -5.04 -13.06
CA CYS A 43 6.28 -5.09 -12.66
C CYS A 43 6.57 -6.00 -11.46
N GLY A 44 5.54 -6.52 -10.80
CA GLY A 44 5.71 -7.38 -9.62
C GLY A 44 5.94 -6.66 -8.30
N ASN A 45 6.06 -5.33 -8.29
CA ASN A 45 6.29 -4.56 -7.06
C ASN A 45 5.17 -4.78 -6.04
N VAL A 46 5.53 -4.92 -4.76
CA VAL A 46 4.60 -5.06 -3.64
C VAL A 46 4.85 -3.94 -2.65
N TRP A 47 3.80 -3.22 -2.26
CA TRP A 47 3.90 -2.09 -1.33
C TRP A 47 2.64 -2.00 -0.46
N ASN A 48 2.76 -1.27 0.64
CA ASN A 48 1.65 -0.88 1.50
C ASN A 48 1.64 0.66 1.53
N GLU A 49 0.48 1.28 1.35
CA GLU A 49 0.38 2.74 1.23
C GLU A 49 0.75 3.45 2.52
N SER A 50 0.18 3.03 3.66
CA SER A 50 0.50 3.59 4.98
C SER A 50 1.99 3.58 5.32
N ARG A 51 2.73 2.54 4.88
CA ARG A 51 4.18 2.45 5.11
C ARG A 51 5.00 3.18 4.05
N SER A 52 4.49 3.30 2.83
CA SER A 52 5.20 3.97 1.74
C SER A 52 5.29 5.49 1.95
N GLU A 53 4.31 6.08 2.63
CA GLU A 53 4.33 7.51 2.99
C GLU A 53 5.45 7.82 4.00
N THR A 54 5.66 6.95 4.99
CA THR A 54 6.73 7.10 5.99
C THR A 54 8.13 6.92 5.39
N GLY A 55 8.29 6.02 4.41
CA GLY A 55 9.58 5.74 3.78
C GLY A 55 10.18 6.92 3.00
N ARG A 56 9.35 7.82 2.46
CA ARG A 56 9.82 9.03 1.77
C ARG A 56 10.41 10.08 2.72
N GLN A 57 10.04 10.06 4.00
CA GLN A 57 10.55 11.00 4.99
C GLN A 57 11.82 10.48 5.72
N GLY A 58 12.02 9.16 5.74
CA GLY A 58 13.16 8.52 6.39
C GLY A 58 14.42 8.40 5.53
N ALA A 59 14.31 8.41 4.20
CA ALA A 59 15.46 8.23 3.30
C ALA A 59 16.42 9.44 3.25
N HIS A 60 16.00 10.63 3.73
CA HIS A 60 16.85 11.82 3.78
C HIS A 60 17.66 11.96 5.08
N ARG A 61 17.47 11.07 6.07
CA ARG A 61 18.16 11.14 7.37
C ARG A 61 19.30 10.15 7.54
N TRP A 62 19.89 9.66 6.44
CA TRP A 62 21.08 8.79 6.49
C TRP A 62 22.31 9.36 5.76
N HIS A 63 22.30 10.65 5.38
CA HIS A 63 23.46 11.34 4.80
C HIS A 63 24.02 12.43 5.72
N ARG A 64 24.34 12.10 6.97
CA ARG A 64 25.27 12.91 7.78
C ARG A 64 26.05 12.04 8.76
N TRP A 65 27.06 11.37 8.24
CA TRP A 65 28.27 10.99 8.97
C TRP A 65 29.46 11.20 8.04
N GLN A 66 29.93 12.45 7.98
CA GLN A 66 31.30 12.84 7.69
C GLN A 66 31.51 14.28 8.14
#